data_AF-A0A7Y1XQZ4-F1
#
_entry.id   AF-A0A7Y1XQZ4-F1
#
_cell.length_a   1.000
_cell.length_b   1.000
_cell.length_c   1.000
_cell.angle_alpha   90.00
_cell.angle_beta   90.00
_cell.angle_gamma   90.00
#
_symmetry.space_group_name_H-M   'P 1'
#
loop_
_entity.id
_entity.type
_entity.pdbx_description
1 polymer ?
#
loop_
_entity_poly.entity_id
_entity_poly.type
_entity_poly.pdbx_seq_one_letter_code
_entity_poly.pdbx_strand_id
1 'polypeptide(L)'
;MSEGDLERFESDVELKIYREYRDVLPMFRYVVETERRFYLANSVQISTKESGSAVYFELELEDAWVWDMYRPARFIKTVKVMTFRDVNVEELEPPNTI
;
A
#
# COMPACT_ATOMS: atom_id res chain seq x y z
N MET A 1 -27.32 13.20 9.11
CA MET A 1 -26.84 11.81 9.09
C MET A 1 -26.86 11.33 10.53
N SER A 2 -27.47 10.18 10.80
CA SER A 2 -27.49 9.57 12.14
C SER A 2 -26.21 8.75 12.37
N GLU A 3 -25.93 8.40 13.62
CA GLU A 3 -24.81 7.51 13.99
C GLU A 3 -24.89 6.17 13.24
N GLY A 4 -26.09 5.59 13.13
CA GLY A 4 -26.30 4.37 12.34
C GLY A 4 -26.16 4.54 10.82
N ASP A 5 -26.31 5.76 10.27
CA ASP A 5 -26.02 6.02 8.85
C ASP A 5 -24.51 6.13 8.60
N LEU A 6 -23.76 6.67 9.56
CA LEU A 6 -22.30 6.80 9.50
C LEU A 6 -21.63 5.42 9.58
N GLU A 7 -22.03 4.59 10.53
CA GLU A 7 -21.50 3.22 10.68
C GLU A 7 -21.74 2.35 9.44
N ARG A 8 -22.93 2.46 8.83
CA ARG A 8 -23.24 1.76 7.57
C ARG A 8 -22.37 2.25 6.43
N PHE A 9 -22.19 3.57 6.31
CA PHE A 9 -21.34 4.16 5.27
C PHE A 9 -19.88 3.71 5.40
N GLU A 10 -19.34 3.70 6.62
CA GLU A 10 -17.98 3.21 6.89
C GLU A 10 -17.83 1.72 6.53
N SER A 11 -18.79 0.90 6.94
CA SER A 11 -18.82 -0.54 6.62
C SER A 11 -18.85 -0.81 5.11
N ASP A 12 -19.65 -0.03 4.36
CA ASP A 12 -19.77 -0.16 2.91
C ASP A 12 -18.47 0.24 2.19
N VAL A 13 -17.79 1.29 2.70
CA VAL A 13 -16.49 1.74 2.17
C VAL A 13 -15.41 0.69 2.42
N GLU A 14 -15.35 0.11 3.62
CA GLU A 14 -14.41 -0.96 3.97
C GLU A 14 -14.64 -2.22 3.13
N LEU A 15 -15.89 -2.64 2.97
CA LEU A 15 -16.23 -3.80 2.14
C LEU A 15 -15.82 -3.58 0.68
N LYS A 16 -15.98 -2.36 0.17
CA LYS A 16 -15.60 -2.01 -1.20
C LYS A 16 -14.09 -2.09 -1.43
N ILE A 17 -13.28 -1.51 -0.53
CA ILE A 17 -11.83 -1.56 -0.68
C ILE A 17 -11.30 -2.99 -0.49
N TYR A 18 -11.90 -3.78 0.40
CA TYR A 18 -11.54 -5.20 0.57
C TYR A 18 -11.80 -6.03 -0.69
N ARG A 19 -12.95 -5.83 -1.35
CA ARG A 19 -13.25 -6.49 -2.63
C ARG A 19 -12.25 -6.10 -3.72
N GLU A 20 -11.99 -4.80 -3.87
CA GLU A 20 -11.01 -4.32 -4.84
C GLU A 20 -9.63 -4.92 -4.57
N TYR A 21 -9.17 -4.94 -3.32
CA TYR A 21 -7.92 -5.58 -2.94
C TYR A 21 -7.86 -7.03 -3.41
N ARG A 22 -8.89 -7.84 -3.13
CA ARG A 22 -8.92 -9.24 -3.57
C ARG A 22 -8.84 -9.40 -5.09
N ASP A 23 -9.50 -8.50 -5.82
CA ASP A 23 -9.56 -8.55 -7.27
C ASP A 23 -8.21 -8.16 -7.91
N VAL A 24 -7.49 -7.23 -7.31
CA VAL A 24 -6.23 -6.70 -7.87
C VAL A 24 -4.98 -7.40 -7.33
N LEU A 25 -5.06 -8.06 -6.16
CA LEU A 25 -3.93 -8.76 -5.53
C LEU A 25 -3.12 -9.64 -6.50
N PRO A 26 -3.72 -10.46 -7.38
CA PRO A 26 -2.97 -11.31 -8.31
C PRO A 26 -2.18 -10.54 -9.38
N MET A 27 -2.39 -9.23 -9.52
CA MET A 27 -1.71 -8.38 -10.51
C MET A 27 -0.37 -7.83 -10.00
N PHE A 28 -0.06 -8.01 -8.71
CA PHE A 28 1.10 -7.40 -8.06
C PHE A 28 2.11 -8.45 -7.57
N ARG A 29 3.38 -8.06 -7.52
CA ARG A 29 4.49 -8.91 -7.08
C ARG A 29 4.89 -8.73 -5.62
N TYR A 30 4.62 -7.55 -5.04
CA TYR A 30 5.06 -7.23 -3.70
C TYR A 30 3.92 -6.67 -2.84
N VAL A 31 3.94 -7.04 -1.57
CA VAL A 31 3.30 -6.31 -0.49
C VAL A 31 4.36 -5.42 0.17
N VAL A 32 4.03 -4.14 0.36
CA VAL A 32 4.90 -3.17 1.03
C VAL A 32 4.12 -2.48 2.13
N GLU A 33 4.56 -2.66 3.38
CA GLU A 33 3.96 -2.02 4.54
C GLU A 33 4.92 -1.03 5.18
N THR A 34 4.37 0.12 5.51
CA THR A 34 5.04 1.23 6.18
C THR A 34 4.18 1.64 7.36
N GLU A 35 4.71 2.44 8.30
CA GLU A 35 3.97 2.92 9.48
C GLU A 35 2.57 3.50 9.16
N ARG A 36 2.36 4.07 7.97
CA ARG A 36 1.10 4.74 7.60
C ARG A 36 0.29 4.07 6.51
N ARG A 37 0.90 3.17 5.72
CA ARG A 37 0.33 2.72 4.46
C ARG A 37 0.76 1.31 4.12
N PHE A 38 -0.21 0.57 3.60
CA PHE A 38 -0.05 -0.69 2.89
C PHE A 38 -0.13 -0.43 1.39
N TYR A 39 0.79 -1.03 0.64
CA TYR A 39 0.81 -1.00 -0.82
C TYR A 39 0.91 -2.40 -1.38
N LEU A 40 0.32 -2.59 -2.55
CA LEU A 40 0.75 -3.59 -3.51
C LEU A 40 1.61 -2.88 -4.56
N ALA A 41 2.67 -3.53 -5.04
CA ALA A 41 3.55 -2.94 -6.05
C ALA A 41 4.14 -4.00 -6.98
N ASN A 42 4.47 -3.59 -8.20
CA ASN A 42 5.19 -4.45 -9.14
C ASN A 42 6.70 -4.19 -9.14
N SER A 43 7.17 -3.03 -8.66
CA SER A 43 8.58 -2.73 -8.48
C SER A 43 8.80 -2.06 -7.13
N VAL A 44 9.86 -2.45 -6.43
CA VAL A 44 10.27 -1.88 -5.15
C VAL A 44 11.76 -1.59 -5.21
N GLN A 45 12.15 -0.33 -5.01
CA GLN A 45 13.54 0.07 -4.82
C GLN A 45 13.66 0.72 -3.44
N ILE A 46 14.63 0.29 -2.65
CA ILE A 46 14.93 0.87 -1.34
C ILE A 46 16.33 1.45 -1.38
N SER A 47 16.46 2.69 -0.93
CA SER A 47 17.75 3.34 -0.73
C SER A 47 17.86 3.89 0.67
N THR A 48 19.01 3.68 1.29
CA THR A 48 19.36 4.34 2.55
C THR A 48 19.87 5.74 2.23
N LYS A 49 19.32 6.75 2.91
CA LYS A 49 19.72 8.15 2.77
C LYS A 49 20.27 8.66 4.09
N GLU A 50 21.32 9.47 3.99
CA GLU A 50 21.92 10.16 5.12
C GLU A 50 21.53 11.65 5.06
N SER A 51 21.12 12.20 6.21
CA SER A 51 20.83 13.61 6.38
C SER A 51 21.45 14.10 7.68
N GLY A 52 22.68 14.61 7.60
CA GLY A 52 23.47 14.99 8.77
C GLY A 52 23.81 13.75 9.60
N SER A 53 23.32 13.71 10.84
CA SER A 53 23.52 12.56 11.74
C SER A 53 22.40 11.52 11.68
N ALA A 54 21.38 11.73 10.84
CA ALA A 54 20.21 10.85 10.77
C ALA A 54 20.22 10.01 9.49
N VAL A 55 19.74 8.77 9.61
CA VAL A 55 19.59 7.83 8.50
C VAL A 55 18.10 7.55 8.31
N TYR A 56 17.62 7.57 7.07
CA TYR A 56 16.26 7.18 6.72
C TYR A 56 16.24 6.31 5.46
N PHE A 57 15.12 5.63 5.25
CA PHE A 57 14.88 4.84 4.05
C PHE A 57 14.00 5.64 3.08
N GLU A 58 14.44 5.71 1.84
CA GLU A 58 13.65 6.16 0.70
C GLU A 58 13.24 4.93 -0.11
N LEU A 59 11.94 4.77 -0.30
CA LEU A 59 11.35 3.73 -1.14
C LEU A 59 10.77 4.37 -2.39
N GLU A 60 11.03 3.76 -3.53
CA GLU A 60 10.37 4.05 -4.79
C GLU A 60 9.61 2.81 -5.24
N LEU A 61 8.28 2.94 -5.27
CA LEU A 61 7.38 1.88 -5.73
C LEU A 61 6.81 2.29 -7.08
N GLU A 62 6.79 1.38 -8.04
CA GLU A 62 6.18 1.59 -9.36
C GLU A 62 5.07 0.59 -9.61
N ASP A 63 4.08 1.04 -10.39
CA ASP A 63 2.87 0.29 -10.72
C ASP A 63 2.28 -0.32 -9.44
N ALA A 64 1.71 0.57 -8.63
CA ALA A 64 1.32 0.31 -7.26
C ALA A 64 -0.16 0.53 -7.03
N TRP A 65 -0.70 -0.13 -6.03
CA TRP A 65 -2.01 0.11 -5.48
C TRP A 65 -1.88 0.41 -3.99
N VAL A 66 -2.62 1.40 -3.48
CA VAL A 66 -2.57 1.78 -2.06
C VAL A 66 -3.85 1.41 -1.34
N TRP A 67 -3.74 0.83 -0.15
CA TRP A 67 -4.87 0.67 0.76
C TRP A 67 -5.23 2.03 1.39
N ASP A 68 -6.09 2.78 0.71
CA ASP A 68 -6.58 4.09 1.13
C ASP A 68 -8.07 4.25 0.87
N MET A 69 -8.88 4.28 1.94
CA MET A 69 -10.33 4.45 1.86
C MET A 69 -10.74 5.85 1.38
N TYR A 70 -9.87 6.85 1.54
CA TYR A 70 -10.17 8.25 1.22
C TYR A 70 -9.79 8.64 -0.21
N ARG A 71 -9.16 7.74 -0.98
CA ARG A 71 -8.76 8.03 -2.37
C ARG A 71 -9.84 7.64 -3.37
N PRO A 72 -10.16 8.52 -4.33
CA PRO A 72 -11.04 8.17 -5.44
C PRO A 72 -10.39 7.19 -6.43
N ALA A 73 -9.05 7.18 -6.55
CA ALA A 73 -8.28 6.23 -7.34
C ALA A 73 -7.08 5.71 -6.53
N ARG A 74 -6.91 4.39 -6.50
CA ARG A 74 -5.87 3.73 -5.70
C ARG A 74 -4.70 3.21 -6.51
N PHE A 75 -4.82 3.10 -7.83
CA PHE A 75 -3.69 2.82 -8.70
C PHE A 75 -2.79 4.05 -8.84
N ILE A 76 -1.49 3.83 -8.65
CA ILE A 76 -0.45 4.85 -8.62
C ILE A 76 0.66 4.40 -9.56
N LYS A 77 1.04 5.27 -10.50
CA LYS A 77 2.15 5.00 -11.41
C LYS A 77 3.48 4.86 -10.65
N THR A 78 3.77 5.82 -9.77
CA THR A 78 4.98 5.85 -8.95
C THR A 78 4.66 6.51 -7.61
N VAL A 79 5.17 5.97 -6.50
CA VAL A 79 5.13 6.60 -5.18
C VAL A 79 6.51 6.57 -4.54
N LYS A 80 6.88 7.67 -3.88
CA LYS A 80 8.05 7.74 -3.02
C LYS A 80 7.64 7.81 -1.56
N VAL A 81 8.24 6.97 -0.72
CA VAL A 81 8.00 6.96 0.72
C VAL A 81 9.32 7.18 1.45
N MET A 82 9.36 8.21 2.31
CA MET A 82 10.52 8.48 3.15
C MET A 82 10.16 8.18 4.60
N THR A 83 10.93 7.32 5.25
CA THR A 83 10.62 6.85 6.60
C THR A 83 11.86 6.60 7.44
N PHE A 84 11.76 6.92 8.73
CA PHE A 84 12.73 6.55 9.77
C PHE A 84 12.30 5.27 10.52
N ARG A 85 11.18 4.67 10.11
CA ARG A 85 10.62 3.46 10.68
C ARG A 85 10.98 2.24 9.83
N ASP A 86 10.60 1.08 10.35
CA ASP A 86 10.59 -0.16 9.61
C ASP A 86 9.72 -0.06 8.35
N VAL A 87 10.11 -0.89 7.38
CA VAL A 87 9.34 -1.16 6.18
C VAL A 87 9.39 -2.66 5.96
N ASN A 88 8.21 -3.26 5.86
CA ASN A 88 8.07 -4.65 5.51
C ASN A 88 7.89 -4.76 4.00
N VAL A 89 8.68 -5.61 3.34
CA VAL A 89 8.56 -5.88 1.91
C VAL A 89 8.51 -7.40 1.72
N GLU A 90 7.38 -7.88 1.24
CA GLU A 90 7.15 -9.30 0.99
C GLU A 90 6.96 -9.52 -0.50
N GLU A 91 7.69 -10.47 -1.06
CA GLU A 91 7.44 -10.95 -2.43
C GLU A 91 6.32 -11.99 -2.38
N LEU A 92 5.27 -11.73 -3.16
CA LEU A 92 4.12 -12.62 -3.26
C LEU A 92 4.47 -13.82 -4.13
N GLU A 93 4.03 -15.01 -3.71
CA GLU A 93 4.11 -16.18 -4.59
C GLU A 93 3.23 -15.94 -5.83
N PRO A 94 3.76 -16.21 -7.04
CA PRO A 94 2.93 -16.23 -8.23
C PRO A 94 1.75 -17.17 -8.01
N PRO A 95 0.53 -16.84 -8.47
CA PRO A 95 -0.68 -17.62 -8.22
C PRO A 95 -0.65 -19.08 -8.73
N ASN A 96 0.46 -19.54 -9.33
CA ASN A 96 0.66 -20.88 -9.87
C ASN A 96 1.98 -21.54 -9.41
N THR A 97 2.45 -21.25 -8.20
CA THR A 97 3.52 -22.04 -7.59
C THR A 97 2.86 -23.18 -6.80
N ILE A 98 3.25 -24.42 -7.12
CA ILE A 98 2.55 -25.71 -6.90
C ILE A 98 2.07 -25.95 -5.47
#